data_AF-A0A3D0XMQ1-F1
#
_entry.id   AF-A0A3D0XMQ1-F1
#
_cell.length_a   1.000
_cell.length_b   1.000
_cell.length_c   1.000
_cell.angle_alpha   90.00
_cell.angle_beta   90.00
_cell.angle_gamma   90.00
#
_symmetry.space_group_name_H-M   'P 1'
#
loop_
_entity.id
_entity.type
_entity.pdbx_description
1 polymer ?
#
loop_
_entity_poly.entity_id
_entity_poly.type
_entity_poly.pdbx_seq_one_letter_code
_entity_poly.pdbx_strand_id
1 'polypeptide(L)' 'MATSLGAQWGEPKFRQLEEILPTPNAYRTASGAPGESYWQQKADYDIKVELDDELQRIVGSEVIHYQNNSPDDL' A
#
# COMPACT_ATOMS: atom_id res chain seq x y z
N MET A 1 -0.71 6.56 58.08
CA MET A 1 0.64 6.83 57.55
C MET A 1 1.42 5.51 57.50
N ALA A 2 1.33 4.79 56.38
CA ALA A 2 2.28 3.77 55.96
C ALA A 2 2.05 3.54 54.45
N THR A 3 3.06 3.88 53.68
CA THR A 3 3.07 4.10 52.24
C THR A 3 2.88 2.79 51.47
N SER A 4 1.91 2.73 50.55
CA SER A 4 1.78 1.60 49.62
C SER A 4 2.91 1.67 48.59
N LEU A 5 3.85 0.73 48.66
CA LEU A 5 4.90 0.55 47.66
C LEU A 5 4.24 0.10 46.35
N GLY A 6 4.21 1.00 45.36
CA GLY A 6 3.79 0.68 44.00
C GLY A 6 4.73 -0.37 43.40
N ALA A 7 4.22 -1.58 43.20
CA ALA A 7 4.87 -2.54 42.34
C ALA A 7 4.79 -2.00 40.91
N GLN A 8 5.90 -1.44 40.42
CA GLN A 8 6.08 -1.23 38.98
C GLN A 8 6.18 -2.60 38.32
N TRP A 9 5.04 -3.15 37.94
CA TRP A 9 4.99 -4.29 37.03
C TRP A 9 5.69 -3.84 35.74
N GLY A 10 6.91 -4.31 35.53
CA GLY A 10 7.62 -4.06 34.29
C GLY A 10 6.75 -4.49 33.12
N GLU A 11 6.78 -3.69 32.05
CA GLU A 11 6.08 -3.94 30.78
C GLU A 11 6.03 -5.45 30.48
N PRO A 12 4.84 -6.03 30.26
CA PRO A 12 4.71 -7.46 30.01
C PRO A 12 5.59 -7.83 28.82
N LYS A 13 6.60 -8.67 29.07
CA LYS A 13 7.63 -9.07 28.08
C LYS A 13 7.05 -9.76 26.84
N PHE A 14 5.80 -10.18 26.92
CA PHE A 14 5.03 -10.80 25.86
C PHE A 14 3.74 -10.00 25.67
N ARG A 15 3.84 -8.83 25.05
CA ARG A 15 2.65 -8.15 24.49
C ARG A 15 2.20 -8.91 23.25
N GLN A 16 0.90 -9.10 23.10
CA GLN A 16 0.31 -9.62 21.88
C GLN A 16 0.66 -8.62 20.76
N LEU A 17 1.35 -9.09 19.72
CA LEU A 17 1.80 -8.27 18.57
C LEU A 17 0.65 -7.73 17.70
N GLU A 18 -0.62 -7.93 18.12
CA GLU A 18 -1.81 -7.46 17.41
C GLU A 18 -1.86 -5.94 17.21
N GLU A 19 -1.12 -5.17 18.00
CA GLU A 19 -1.17 -3.70 17.93
C GLU A 19 -0.33 -3.09 16.80
N ILE A 20 0.59 -3.85 16.18
CA ILE A 20 1.56 -3.30 15.21
C ILE A 20 1.27 -3.75 13.78
N LEU A 21 0.60 -4.90 13.59
CA LEU A 21 0.37 -5.49 12.27
C LEU A 21 -1.12 -5.58 11.96
N PRO A 22 -1.56 -5.15 10.76
CA PRO A 22 -2.96 -5.22 10.39
C PRO A 22 -3.45 -6.68 10.38
N THR A 23 -4.63 -6.91 10.95
CA THR A 23 -5.31 -8.21 10.88
C THR A 23 -5.49 -8.61 9.41
N PRO A 24 -5.17 -9.86 9.04
CA PRO A 24 -5.40 -10.35 7.69
C PRO A 24 -6.86 -10.19 7.28
N ASN A 25 -7.11 -9.80 6.03
CA ASN A 25 -8.44 -9.67 5.46
C ASN A 25 -8.49 -10.20 4.02
N ALA A 26 -9.67 -10.21 3.40
CA ALA A 26 -9.88 -10.73 2.05
C ALA A 26 -9.03 -10.02 0.96
N TYR A 27 -8.48 -8.83 1.27
CA TYR A 27 -7.64 -8.04 0.37
C TYR A 27 -6.14 -8.19 0.65
N ARG A 28 -5.73 -8.49 1.90
CA ARG A 28 -4.32 -8.71 2.29
C ARG A 28 -4.19 -9.81 3.35
N THR A 29 -3.36 -10.80 3.06
CA THR A 29 -3.06 -11.92 3.98
C THR A 29 -2.14 -11.49 5.14
N ALA A 30 -1.94 -12.37 6.13
CA ALA A 30 -1.01 -12.15 7.25
C ALA A 30 0.45 -11.92 6.83
N SER A 31 0.80 -12.34 5.62
CA SER A 31 2.12 -12.13 5.02
C SER A 31 2.23 -10.80 4.25
N GLY A 32 1.15 -10.04 4.15
CA GLY A 32 1.05 -8.83 3.32
C GLY A 32 0.77 -9.09 1.84
N ALA A 33 0.74 -10.36 1.41
CA ALA A 33 0.42 -10.75 0.04
C ALA A 33 -1.05 -10.45 -0.32
N PRO A 34 -1.34 -10.20 -1.62
CA PRO A 34 -2.70 -10.09 -2.15
C PRO A 34 -3.64 -11.20 -1.66
N GLY A 35 -4.80 -10.81 -1.14
CA GLY A 35 -5.89 -11.73 -0.80
C GLY A 35 -6.78 -12.05 -2.00
N GLU A 36 -7.75 -12.94 -1.81
CA GLU A 36 -8.67 -13.40 -2.87
C GLU A 36 -9.54 -12.30 -3.49
N SER A 37 -9.93 -11.30 -2.70
CA SER A 37 -10.71 -10.15 -3.18
C SER A 37 -9.83 -8.98 -3.61
N TYR A 38 -8.51 -9.16 -3.64
CA TYR A 38 -7.58 -8.12 -4.05
C TYR A 38 -7.67 -7.86 -5.55
N TRP A 39 -7.88 -6.59 -5.90
CA TRP A 39 -7.89 -6.11 -7.27
C TRP A 39 -6.92 -4.92 -7.41
N GLN A 40 -6.42 -4.71 -8.62
CA GLN A 40 -5.50 -3.62 -8.93
C GLN A 40 -5.97 -2.91 -10.19
N GLN A 41 -5.89 -1.58 -10.22
CA GLN A 41 -6.09 -0.85 -11.47
C GLN A 41 -4.97 -1.15 -12.45
N LYS A 42 -5.34 -1.18 -13.74
CA LYS A 42 -4.37 -1.33 -14.81
C LYS A 42 -4.39 -0.08 -15.67
N ALA A 43 -3.21 0.43 -15.99
CA ALA A 43 -3.03 1.47 -16.97
C ALA A 43 -1.96 0.99 -17.96
N ASP A 44 -2.33 0.89 -19.22
CA ASP A 44 -1.42 0.60 -20.32
C ASP A 44 -1.10 1.90 -21.05
N TYR A 45 0.18 2.11 -21.35
CA TYR A 45 0.68 3.36 -21.92
C TYR A 45 1.30 3.08 -23.29
N ASP A 46 0.84 3.81 -24.29
CA ASP A 46 1.49 3.88 -25.61
C ASP A 46 2.06 5.28 -25.77
N ILE A 47 3.38 5.39 -25.63
CA ILE A 47 4.11 6.65 -25.58
C ILE A 47 4.93 6.79 -26.86
N LYS A 48 4.68 7.87 -27.61
CA LYS A 48 5.50 8.29 -28.75
C LYS A 48 6.27 9.53 -28.38
N VAL A 49 7.58 9.43 -28.39
CA VAL A 49 8.48 10.52 -28.00
C VAL A 49 9.56 10.70 -29.06
N GLU A 50 9.85 11.96 -29.35
CA GLU A 50 10.94 12.44 -30.17
C GLU A 50 11.85 13.32 -29.31
N LEU A 51 13.16 13.09 -29.43
CA LEU A 51 14.20 13.90 -28.82
C LEU A 51 14.82 14.80 -29.89
N ASP A 52 14.76 16.11 -29.65
CA ASP A 52 15.43 17.14 -30.41
C ASP A 52 16.65 17.63 -29.60
N ASP A 53 17.84 17.13 -29.96
CA ASP A 53 19.09 17.45 -29.27
C ASP A 53 19.60 18.87 -29.59
N GLU A 54 19.30 19.39 -30.78
CA GLU A 54 19.73 20.73 -31.20
C GLU A 54 19.02 21.83 -30.41
N LEU A 55 17.72 21.66 -30.19
CA LEU A 55 16.90 22.57 -29.39
C LEU A 55 16.79 22.13 -27.91
N GLN A 56 17.45 21.04 -27.54
CA GLN A 56 17.39 20.42 -26.21
C GLN A 56 15.96 20.22 -25.70
N ARG A 57 15.10 19.67 -26.57
CA ARG A 57 13.67 19.49 -26.30
C ARG A 57 13.25 18.03 -26.48
N ILE A 58 12.29 17.62 -25.66
CA ILE A 58 11.55 16.37 -25.87
C ILE A 58 10.11 16.74 -26.25
N VAL A 59 9.61 16.14 -27.32
CA VAL A 59 8.22 16.28 -27.76
C VAL A 59 7.62 14.90 -27.89
N GLY A 60 6.38 14.74 -27.43
CA GLY A 60 5.72 13.46 -27.55
C GLY A 60 4.22 13.56 -27.35
N SER A 61 3.57 12.43 -27.61
CA SER A 61 2.16 12.19 -27.33
C SER A 61 2.01 10.81 -26.73
N GLU A 62 0.97 10.64 -25.93
CA GLU A 62 0.72 9.41 -25.19
C GLU A 62 -0.76 9.06 -25.26
N VAL A 63 -1.06 7.77 -25.37
CA VAL A 63 -2.38 7.21 -25.15
C VAL A 63 -2.35 6.35 -23.89
N ILE A 64 -3.22 6.68 -22.94
CA ILE A 64 -3.38 5.95 -21.69
C ILE A 64 -4.67 5.14 -21.79
N HIS A 65 -4.54 3.81 -21.77
CA HIS A 65 -5.68 2.91 -21.65
C HIS A 65 -5.84 2.52 -20.19
N TYR A 66 -6.85 3.11 -19.54
CA TYR A 66 -7.17 2.82 -18.16
C TYR A 66 -8.24 1.73 -18.05
N GLN A 67 -7.97 0.71 -17.25
CA GLN A 67 -8.92 -0.32 -16.92
C GLN A 67 -9.18 -0.32 -15.42
N ASN A 68 -10.44 0.00 -15.06
CA ASN A 68 -10.95 -0.14 -13.71
C ASN A 68 -11.30 -1.61 -13.45
N ASN A 69 -10.55 -2.26 -12.56
CA ASN A 69 -10.81 -3.64 -12.13
C ASN A 69 -11.53 -3.71 -10.78
N SER A 70 -12.07 -2.58 -10.29
CA SER A 70 -12.89 -2.54 -9.09
C SER A 70 -14.09 -3.50 -9.23
N PRO A 71 -14.34 -4.38 -8.26
CA PRO A 71 -15.56 -5.16 -8.16
C PRO A 71 -16.75 -4.32 -7.67
N ASP A 72 -16.50 -3.07 -7.27
CA ASP A 72 -17.52 -2.09 -6.93
C ASP A 72 -18.00 -1.40 -8.20
N ASP A 73 -19.31 -1.46 -8.44
CA ASP A 73 -19.97 -0.76 -9.54
C ASP A 73 -20.17 0.70 -9.12
N LEU A 74 -19.49 1.64 -9.80
CA LEU A 74 -19.68 3.08 -9.67
C LEU A 74 -20.83 3.58 -10.56
#